data_AF-A0A7S1DR19-F1
#
_entry.id   AF-A0A7S1DR19-F1
#
_cell.length_a   1.000
_cell.length_b   1.000
_cell.length_c   1.000
_cell.angle_alpha   90.00
_cell.angle_beta   90.00
_cell.angle_gamma   90.00
#
_symmetry.space_group_name_H-M   'P 1'
#
loop_
_entity.id
_entity.type
_entity.pdbx_description
1 polymer ?
#
loop_
_entity_poly.entity_id
_entity_poly.type
_entity_poly.pdbx_seq_one_letter_code
_entity_poly.pdbx_strand_id
1 'polypeptide(L)'
;SADAYSNITVDVGGRPCGDVGFVSDTEVQCTVMEGVGSSSVSLTIHDGLLTRSAMLETGFTHSLVYAAGALSGSGNGFVATGPTSDGGETGMAVSGLDVSRVVRAMLTMGQAVYAGGAFASASSKRVNHMIAWDGNEARTLGFGVDGSVHALVEW
;
A
#
# COMPACT_ATOMS: atom_id res chain seq x y z
N SER A 1 9.99 32.77 15.63
CA SER A 1 11.19 31.94 15.83
C SER A 1 10.72 30.52 16.05
N ALA A 2 11.60 29.53 15.81
CA ALA A 2 11.31 28.11 16.02
C ALA A 2 10.80 27.78 17.45
N ASP A 3 11.05 28.68 18.41
CA ASP A 3 10.60 28.56 19.82
C ASP A 3 9.10 28.80 20.03
N ALA A 4 8.35 29.22 18.99
CA ALA A 4 6.91 29.48 19.10
C ALA A 4 6.03 28.23 18.92
N TYR A 5 6.58 27.12 18.39
CA TYR A 5 5.82 25.91 18.07
C TYR A 5 6.38 24.71 18.82
N SER A 6 6.09 24.61 20.12
CA SER A 6 6.64 23.55 20.97
C SER A 6 5.82 22.25 20.98
N ASN A 7 4.68 22.20 20.29
CA ASN A 7 3.79 21.04 20.31
C ASN A 7 3.24 20.76 18.90
N ILE A 8 3.97 19.93 18.15
CA ILE A 8 3.62 19.49 16.80
C ILE A 8 3.46 17.98 16.83
N THR A 9 2.35 17.50 16.27
CA THR A 9 2.11 16.08 16.02
C THR A 9 2.17 15.85 14.52
N VAL A 10 2.97 14.88 14.08
CA VAL A 10 3.02 14.45 12.68
C VAL A 10 2.57 12.99 12.67
N ASP A 11 1.57 12.68 11.86
CA ASP A 11 1.18 11.31 11.58
C ASP A 11 1.43 11.00 10.10
N VAL A 12 2.00 9.82 9.84
CA VAL A 12 2.26 9.31 8.50
C VAL A 12 1.53 7.98 8.37
N GLY A 13 0.65 7.85 7.37
CA GLY A 13 -0.18 6.65 7.19
C GLY A 13 -1.06 6.33 8.41
N GLY A 14 -1.49 7.35 9.15
CA GLY A 14 -2.30 7.21 10.37
C GLY A 14 -1.52 6.75 11.61
N ARG A 15 -0.19 6.75 11.59
CA ARG A 15 0.67 6.45 12.75
C ARG A 15 1.52 7.67 13.15
N PRO A 16 1.69 7.94 14.45
CA PRO A 16 2.51 9.06 14.91
C PRO A 16 3.98 8.84 14.56
N CYS A 17 4.59 9.90 14.06
CA CYS A 17 6.01 9.99 13.74
C CYS A 17 6.82 10.17 15.04
N GLY A 18 7.99 9.52 15.14
CA GLY A 18 8.96 9.72 16.23
C GLY A 18 9.86 10.93 16.00
N ASP A 19 10.56 11.38 17.04
CA ASP A 19 11.57 12.46 16.99
C ASP A 19 11.14 13.71 16.17
N VAL A 20 9.89 14.13 16.32
CA VAL A 20 9.35 15.28 15.57
C VAL A 20 10.07 16.55 16.00
N GLY A 21 10.72 17.22 15.04
CA GLY A 21 11.50 18.43 15.24
C GLY A 21 11.20 19.49 14.16
N PHE A 22 11.11 20.74 14.58
CA PHE A 22 11.00 21.88 13.66
C PHE A 22 12.36 22.23 13.08
N VAL A 23 12.48 22.27 11.76
CA VAL A 23 13.73 22.63 11.06
C VAL A 23 13.67 24.09 10.61
N SER A 24 12.54 24.52 10.04
CA SER A 24 12.28 25.90 9.61
C SER A 24 10.78 26.17 9.47
N ASP A 25 10.40 27.42 9.18
CA ASP A 25 9.00 27.84 8.93
C ASP A 25 8.31 27.08 7.78
N THR A 26 9.08 26.34 6.98
CA THR A 26 8.59 25.51 5.87
C THR A 26 8.98 24.05 5.97
N GLU A 27 9.64 23.63 7.06
CA GLU A 27 10.23 22.29 7.16
C GLU A 27 10.13 21.72 8.58
N VAL A 28 9.60 20.49 8.65
CA VAL A 28 9.54 19.67 9.86
C VAL A 28 10.19 18.33 9.55
N GLN A 29 11.03 17.86 10.46
CA GLN A 29 11.68 16.56 10.38
C GLN A 29 11.02 15.62 11.38
N CYS A 30 10.83 14.35 11.00
CA CYS A 30 10.45 13.29 11.92
C CYS A 30 11.01 11.95 11.46
N THR A 31 11.09 11.01 12.40
CA THR A 31 11.47 9.62 12.16
C THR A 31 10.21 8.79 12.01
N VAL A 32 9.96 8.26 10.81
CA VAL A 32 8.88 7.28 10.60
C VAL A 32 9.32 5.92 11.12
N MET A 33 8.40 5.21 11.79
CA MET A 33 8.63 3.79 12.10
C MET A 33 8.63 2.97 10.80
N GLU A 34 9.39 1.88 10.79
CA GLU A 34 9.41 0.96 9.65
C GLU A 34 8.01 0.38 9.38
N GLY A 35 7.63 0.25 8.10
CA GLY A 35 6.35 -0.37 7.71
C GLY A 35 5.15 0.59 7.69
N VAL A 36 5.35 1.91 7.58
CA VAL A 36 4.25 2.84 7.29
C VAL A 36 3.93 2.79 5.79
N GLY A 37 2.95 1.95 5.42
CA GLY A 37 2.44 1.84 4.04
C GLY A 37 1.29 2.82 3.75
N SER A 38 1.30 3.40 2.54
CA SER A 38 0.32 4.32 1.93
C SER A 38 -0.01 5.62 2.70
N SER A 39 0.23 6.75 2.04
CA SER A 39 0.98 7.87 2.60
C SER A 39 0.22 9.20 2.64
N SER A 40 -0.82 9.25 3.45
CA SER A 40 -1.31 10.52 3.99
C SER A 40 -0.34 11.00 5.08
N VAL A 41 0.18 12.22 4.94
CA VAL A 41 0.89 12.88 6.05
C VAL A 41 -0.06 13.92 6.63
N SER A 42 -0.50 13.73 7.86
CA SER A 42 -1.22 14.76 8.60
C SER A 42 -0.29 15.43 9.58
N LEU A 43 -0.11 16.73 9.42
CA LEU A 43 0.66 17.57 10.32
C LEU A 43 -0.30 18.42 11.13
N THR A 44 -0.21 18.34 12.46
CA THR A 44 -1.03 19.08 13.40
C THR A 44 -0.15 19.96 14.30
N ILE A 45 -0.37 21.27 14.28
CA ILE A 45 0.32 22.23 15.14
C ILE A 45 -0.64 22.62 16.26
N HIS A 46 -0.22 22.42 17.51
CA HIS A 46 -0.92 22.86 18.71
C HIS A 46 -0.27 24.15 19.23
N ASP A 47 -0.90 25.29 18.97
CA ASP A 47 -0.45 26.60 19.47
C ASP A 47 -1.46 27.12 20.50
N GLY A 48 -1.35 26.63 21.74
CA GLY A 48 -2.22 26.98 22.85
C GLY A 48 -3.70 26.66 22.61
N LEU A 49 -4.43 27.61 22.02
CA LEU A 49 -5.88 27.53 21.77
C LEU A 49 -6.25 27.11 20.33
N LEU A 50 -5.28 27.05 19.41
CA LEU A 50 -5.53 26.78 17.99
C LEU A 50 -4.85 25.48 17.56
N THR A 51 -5.63 24.59 16.96
CA THR A 51 -5.15 23.40 16.27
C THR A 51 -5.26 23.62 14.78
N ARG A 52 -4.15 23.53 14.05
CA ARG A 52 -4.13 23.59 12.58
C ARG A 52 -3.63 22.27 12.03
N SER A 53 -4.40 21.67 11.11
CA SER A 53 -4.04 20.42 10.46
C SER A 53 -3.94 20.59 8.94
N ALA A 54 -2.93 20.01 8.34
CA ALA A 54 -2.78 19.90 6.89
C ALA A 54 -2.53 18.45 6.50
N MET A 55 -3.14 18.02 5.40
CA MET A 55 -2.90 16.71 4.79
C MET A 55 -2.04 16.91 3.56
N LEU A 56 -0.84 16.32 3.55
CA LEU A 56 0.02 16.26 2.38
C LEU A 56 -0.13 14.89 1.75
N GLU A 57 -0.43 14.85 0.46
CA GLU A 57 -0.23 13.65 -0.34
C GLU A 57 1.26 13.52 -0.59
N THR A 58 1.89 12.53 0.03
CA THR A 58 3.32 12.29 -0.09
C THR A 58 3.57 11.10 -1.01
N GLY A 59 4.52 11.24 -1.94
CA GLY A 59 5.00 10.14 -2.77
C GLY A 59 6.20 9.48 -2.10
N PHE A 60 5.97 8.51 -1.21
CA PHE A 60 7.06 7.68 -0.70
C PHE A 60 7.29 6.47 -1.62
N THR A 61 8.55 6.21 -1.95
CA THR A 61 9.01 4.99 -2.64
C THR A 61 9.63 4.04 -1.62
N HIS A 62 8.83 3.18 -0.98
CA HIS A 62 9.38 1.94 -0.42
C HIS A 62 9.61 0.93 -1.56
N SER A 63 10.56 0.00 -1.36
CA SER A 63 10.63 -1.24 -2.14
C SER A 63 9.44 -2.14 -1.77
N LEU A 64 8.28 -1.88 -2.36
CA LEU A 64 7.09 -2.73 -2.18
C LEU A 64 7.40 -4.14 -2.68
N VAL A 65 7.38 -5.11 -1.77
CA VAL A 65 7.47 -6.52 -2.15
C VAL A 65 6.07 -7.01 -2.44
N TYR A 66 5.83 -7.45 -3.66
CA TYR A 66 4.59 -8.11 -4.04
C TYR A 66 4.79 -9.62 -4.03
N ALA A 67 3.86 -10.31 -3.39
CA ALA A 67 3.75 -11.75 -3.47
C ALA A 67 2.37 -12.13 -3.94
N ALA A 68 2.29 -13.23 -4.67
CA ALA A 68 1.03 -13.85 -4.99
C ALA A 68 1.21 -15.35 -5.06
N GLY A 69 0.10 -16.06 -4.88
CA GLY A 69 0.13 -17.51 -4.89
C GLY A 69 -1.21 -18.12 -4.55
N ALA A 70 -1.17 -19.36 -4.08
CA ALA A 70 -2.31 -20.07 -3.53
C ALA A 70 -2.23 -20.08 -2.00
N LEU A 71 -3.36 -19.88 -1.33
CA LEU A 71 -3.48 -20.28 0.06
C LEU A 71 -3.67 -21.80 0.09
N SER A 72 -2.80 -22.51 0.80
CA SER A 72 -2.84 -23.97 0.85
C SER A 72 -4.21 -24.46 1.32
N GLY A 73 -4.83 -25.35 0.55
CA GLY A 73 -6.08 -26.03 0.92
C GLY A 73 -7.39 -25.33 0.55
N SER A 74 -7.41 -24.02 0.25
CA SER A 74 -8.67 -23.32 -0.10
C SER A 74 -8.95 -23.29 -1.60
N GLY A 75 -7.94 -23.54 -2.43
CA GLY A 75 -8.03 -23.32 -3.87
C GLY A 75 -7.99 -21.83 -4.25
N ASN A 76 -8.25 -20.92 -3.31
CA ASN A 76 -8.21 -19.47 -3.50
C ASN A 76 -6.76 -18.98 -3.56
N GLY A 77 -6.52 -18.00 -4.41
CA GLY A 77 -5.24 -17.31 -4.47
C GLY A 77 -5.24 -16.07 -3.61
N PHE A 78 -4.07 -15.44 -3.51
CA PHE A 78 -3.91 -14.14 -2.90
C PHE A 78 -2.93 -13.31 -3.73
N VAL A 79 -3.08 -12.00 -3.62
CA VAL A 79 -2.00 -11.05 -3.84
C VAL A 79 -1.73 -10.40 -2.48
N ALA A 80 -0.50 -10.08 -2.18
CA ALA A 80 -0.12 -9.41 -0.97
C ALA A 80 0.98 -8.40 -1.28
N THR A 81 0.97 -7.33 -0.50
CA THR A 81 2.06 -6.37 -0.46
C THR A 81 2.69 -6.46 0.92
N GLY A 82 4.00 -6.29 1.01
CA GLY A 82 4.71 -6.29 2.29
C GLY A 82 5.60 -5.07 2.49
N PRO A 83 5.92 -4.74 3.77
CA PRO A 83 5.49 -5.44 5.00
C PRO A 83 4.72 -4.55 5.99
N THR A 84 3.74 -5.06 6.77
CA THR A 84 3.38 -4.46 8.10
C THR A 84 2.70 -5.50 9.03
N SER A 85 2.96 -5.52 10.36
CA SER A 85 2.30 -4.55 11.27
C SER A 85 3.01 -3.98 12.51
N ASP A 86 4.15 -4.47 13.03
CA ASP A 86 4.51 -4.09 14.43
C ASP A 86 6.02 -3.95 14.73
N GLY A 87 6.89 -3.92 13.71
CA GLY A 87 8.34 -3.87 13.93
C GLY A 87 8.90 -5.19 14.52
N GLY A 88 8.06 -6.21 14.69
CA GLY A 88 8.45 -7.59 14.99
C GLY A 88 8.02 -8.51 13.85
N GLU A 89 9.01 -9.06 13.16
CA GLU A 89 8.94 -10.13 12.14
C GLU A 89 8.16 -9.82 10.84
N THR A 90 8.86 -9.99 9.73
CA THR A 90 8.46 -9.69 8.35
C THR A 90 7.16 -10.41 7.91
N GLY A 91 6.02 -9.73 7.99
CA GLY A 91 4.72 -10.21 7.51
C GLY A 91 4.18 -9.42 6.31
N MET A 92 3.63 -10.12 5.30
CA MET A 92 2.90 -9.51 4.18
C MET A 92 1.44 -9.26 4.57
N ALA A 93 0.92 -8.07 4.26
CA ALA A 93 -0.50 -7.79 4.41
C ALA A 93 -1.26 -8.47 3.27
N VAL A 94 -2.07 -9.49 3.58
CA VAL A 94 -2.96 -10.13 2.60
C VAL A 94 -3.91 -9.04 2.10
N SER A 95 -3.93 -8.76 0.80
CA SER A 95 -4.44 -7.49 0.28
C SER A 95 -5.96 -7.30 0.30
N GLY A 96 -6.70 -8.13 1.04
CA GLY A 96 -8.16 -8.17 0.96
C GLY A 96 -8.70 -8.58 -0.42
N LEU A 97 -7.81 -8.90 -1.38
CA LEU A 97 -8.17 -9.36 -2.71
C LEU A 97 -8.44 -10.87 -2.68
N ASP A 98 -9.70 -11.24 -2.56
CA ASP A 98 -10.15 -12.63 -2.66
C ASP A 98 -10.22 -13.05 -4.13
N VAL A 99 -9.23 -13.82 -4.59
CA VAL A 99 -9.25 -14.41 -5.95
C VAL A 99 -9.63 -15.88 -5.87
N SER A 100 -10.57 -16.29 -6.73
CA SER A 100 -11.17 -17.64 -6.67
C SER A 100 -10.20 -18.79 -6.94
N ARG A 101 -9.06 -18.52 -7.58
CA ARG A 101 -8.00 -19.51 -7.81
C ARG A 101 -6.60 -18.90 -7.69
N VAL A 102 -5.57 -19.70 -7.96
CA VAL A 102 -4.16 -19.30 -7.88
C VAL A 102 -3.78 -18.18 -8.86
N VAL A 103 -2.97 -17.23 -8.37
CA VAL A 103 -2.17 -16.30 -9.18
C VAL A 103 -0.84 -16.98 -9.54
N ARG A 104 -0.47 -16.96 -10.82
CA ARG A 104 0.73 -17.64 -11.34
C ARG A 104 1.79 -16.67 -11.88
N ALA A 105 1.38 -15.49 -12.31
CA ALA A 105 2.25 -14.49 -12.89
C ALA A 105 1.94 -13.11 -12.31
N MET A 106 2.98 -12.30 -12.14
CA MET A 106 2.87 -10.90 -11.74
C MET A 106 3.86 -10.04 -12.52
N LEU A 107 3.47 -8.80 -12.76
CA LEU A 107 4.30 -7.75 -13.33
C LEU A 107 3.92 -6.42 -12.68
N THR A 108 4.90 -5.62 -12.28
CA THR A 108 4.68 -4.26 -11.81
C THR A 108 4.89 -3.29 -12.96
N MET A 109 3.90 -2.44 -13.25
CA MET A 109 4.04 -1.39 -14.26
C MET A 109 3.38 -0.10 -13.75
N GLY A 110 4.19 0.95 -13.60
CA GLY A 110 3.78 2.17 -12.92
C GLY A 110 3.49 1.92 -11.44
N GLN A 111 2.35 2.41 -10.95
CA GLN A 111 1.89 2.23 -9.56
C GLN A 111 0.98 1.00 -9.37
N ALA A 112 0.86 0.13 -10.37
CA ALA A 112 -0.04 -1.02 -10.33
C ALA A 112 0.70 -2.36 -10.52
N VAL A 113 0.17 -3.39 -9.87
CA VAL A 113 0.51 -4.79 -10.07
C VAL A 113 -0.48 -5.41 -11.03
N TYR A 114 0.03 -5.98 -12.10
CA TYR A 114 -0.73 -6.82 -13.01
C TYR A 114 -0.58 -8.25 -12.54
N ALA A 115 -1.70 -8.90 -12.21
CA ALA A 115 -1.72 -10.27 -11.74
C ALA A 115 -2.47 -11.14 -12.75
N GLY A 116 -1.89 -12.29 -13.06
CA GLY A 116 -2.45 -13.28 -13.98
C GLY A 116 -2.41 -14.69 -13.38
N GLY A 117 -3.43 -15.50 -13.65
CA GLY A 117 -3.47 -16.86 -13.11
C GLY A 117 -4.68 -17.67 -13.59
N ALA A 118 -5.11 -18.61 -12.76
CA ALA A 118 -6.27 -19.47 -13.06
C ALA A 118 -7.60 -18.93 -12.51
N PHE A 119 -7.60 -17.79 -11.84
CA PHE A 119 -8.78 -17.22 -11.19
C PHE A 119 -9.78 -16.66 -12.21
N ALA A 120 -11.09 -16.81 -11.94
CA ALA A 120 -12.16 -16.27 -12.78
C ALA A 120 -12.96 -15.16 -12.07
N SER A 121 -12.56 -14.83 -10.85
CA SER A 121 -13.14 -13.76 -10.04
C SER A 121 -12.11 -13.19 -9.08
N ALA A 122 -12.26 -11.91 -8.77
CA ALA A 122 -11.45 -11.15 -7.82
C ALA A 122 -12.37 -10.18 -7.05
N SER A 123 -12.34 -10.19 -5.71
CA SER A 123 -13.21 -9.39 -4.84
C SER A 123 -14.69 -9.44 -5.27
N SER A 124 -15.21 -10.65 -5.48
CA SER A 124 -16.59 -10.93 -5.92
C SER A 124 -16.97 -10.40 -7.31
N LYS A 125 -16.04 -9.82 -8.08
CA LYS A 125 -16.27 -9.42 -9.49
C LYS A 125 -15.77 -10.52 -10.42
N ARG A 126 -16.50 -10.77 -11.50
CA ARG A 126 -16.05 -11.68 -12.57
C ARG A 126 -14.90 -11.02 -13.33
N VAL A 127 -13.78 -11.73 -13.44
CA VAL A 127 -12.59 -11.29 -14.17
C VAL A 127 -12.07 -12.45 -15.01
N ASN A 128 -11.54 -12.18 -16.19
CA ASN A 128 -11.06 -13.21 -17.10
C ASN A 128 -9.55 -13.38 -16.93
N HIS A 129 -9.14 -14.08 -15.85
CA HIS A 129 -7.77 -14.55 -15.57
C HIS A 129 -6.68 -13.48 -15.40
N MET A 130 -7.03 -12.20 -15.44
CA MET A 130 -6.08 -11.10 -15.32
C MET A 130 -6.74 -9.86 -14.70
N ILE A 131 -5.99 -9.15 -13.87
CA ILE A 131 -6.39 -7.89 -13.24
C ILE A 131 -5.20 -6.94 -13.16
N ALA A 132 -5.49 -5.66 -12.94
CA ALA A 132 -4.53 -4.75 -12.34
C ALA A 132 -4.99 -4.37 -10.93
N TRP A 133 -4.05 -4.20 -10.02
CA TRP A 133 -4.28 -3.95 -8.60
C TRP A 133 -3.34 -2.84 -8.13
N ASP A 134 -3.87 -1.84 -7.45
CA ASP A 134 -3.13 -0.63 -7.04
C ASP A 134 -2.67 -0.64 -5.57
N GLY A 135 -2.91 -1.74 -4.85
CA GLY A 135 -2.70 -1.81 -3.40
C GLY A 135 -4.01 -1.85 -2.60
N ASN A 136 -5.11 -1.34 -3.18
CA ASN A 136 -6.41 -1.23 -2.52
C ASN A 136 -7.52 -1.91 -3.33
N GLU A 137 -7.60 -1.64 -4.63
CA GLU A 137 -8.67 -2.12 -5.50
C GLU A 137 -8.15 -2.90 -6.70
N ALA A 138 -8.90 -3.93 -7.10
CA ALA A 138 -8.68 -4.64 -8.36
C ALA A 138 -9.58 -4.08 -9.47
N ARG A 139 -8.96 -3.77 -10.60
CA ARG A 139 -9.61 -3.37 -11.85
C ARG A 139 -9.53 -4.47 -12.90
N THR A 140 -10.61 -4.65 -13.66
CA THR A 140 -10.64 -5.52 -14.84
C THR A 140 -9.83 -4.90 -15.97
N LEU A 141 -9.16 -5.74 -16.76
CA LEU A 141 -8.43 -5.32 -17.95
C LEU A 141 -9.23 -5.68 -19.21
N GLY A 142 -10.34 -4.95 -19.41
CA GLY A 142 -11.30 -5.21 -20.48
C GLY A 142 -11.93 -6.60 -20.35
N PHE A 143 -11.92 -7.36 -21.45
CA PHE A 143 -12.41 -8.74 -21.48
C PHE A 143 -11.43 -9.77 -20.92
N GLY A 144 -10.24 -9.37 -20.45
CA GLY A 144 -9.20 -10.30 -19.98
C GLY A 144 -8.79 -11.34 -21.04
N VAL A 145 -8.57 -12.58 -20.62
CA VAL A 145 -8.17 -13.69 -21.50
C VAL A 145 -8.99 -14.96 -21.25
N ASP A 146 -9.11 -15.84 -22.24
CA ASP A 146 -9.96 -17.05 -22.18
C ASP A 146 -9.34 -18.21 -21.37
N GLY A 147 -8.04 -18.15 -21.06
CA GLY A 147 -7.30 -19.22 -20.38
C GLY A 147 -6.40 -18.73 -19.26
N SER A 148 -5.81 -19.66 -18.51
CA SER A 148 -4.91 -19.31 -17.41
C SER A 148 -3.68 -18.56 -17.91
N VAL A 149 -3.34 -17.46 -17.24
CA VAL A 149 -2.10 -16.72 -17.50
C VAL A 149 -0.96 -17.40 -16.77
N HIS A 150 0.11 -17.73 -17.49
CA HIS A 150 1.30 -18.40 -16.96
C HIS A 150 2.52 -17.49 -16.84
N ALA A 151 2.58 -16.41 -17.62
CA ALA A 151 3.66 -15.43 -17.59
C ALA A 151 3.13 -14.05 -18.01
N LEU A 152 3.73 -13.00 -17.46
CA LEU A 152 3.55 -11.61 -17.85
C LEU A 152 4.94 -11.03 -18.08
N VAL A 153 5.11 -10.24 -19.13
CA VAL A 153 6.39 -9.60 -19.47
C VAL A 153 6.14 -8.17 -19.90
N GLU A 154 7.04 -7.27 -19.51
CA GLU A 154 7.19 -5.96 -20.12
C GLU A 154 8.19 -6.03 -21.27
N TRP A 155 8.10 -5.08 -22.21
CA TRP A 155 8.95 -4.99 -23.39
C TRP A 155 9.90 -3.81 -23.28
#